data_AF-A0A2A3D0R7-F1
#
_entry.id   AF-A0A2A3D0R7-F1
#
_cell.length_a   1.000
_cell.length_b   1.000
_cell.length_c   1.000
_cell.angle_alpha   90.00
_cell.angle_beta   90.00
_cell.angle_gamma   90.00
#
_symmetry.space_group_name_H-M   'P 1'
#
loop_
_entity.id
_entity.type
_entity.pdbx_description
1 polymer ?
#
loop_
_entity_poly.entity_id
_entity_poly.type
_entity_poly.pdbx_seq_one_letter_code
_entity_poly.pdbx_strand_id
1 'polypeptide(L)'
;QELPTGARVVRANWSDNPWLPPELEQERLDCLRTDPDQYRHIWEGDYATVLTGAYYAASLTAARFEGRIGKVARDPLLPVKAFWDIGLRDATAIWIVQYVGREIRVLDYYEAVRQPLAAHLEWLRSKGYGNAECFLPHDGSQEDAITAIRFEDHIRSAGFDVTTVPNQGKGAALKRVEASRRLFPAFWFNEATCSPGLDALGWYHEKFDEARNIGLGPEHDWSSHGADAFGLISVAYEEPRKPPVYQPRDMSWVV
;
A
#
# COMPACT_ATOMS: atom_id res chain seq x y z
N GLN A 1 -3.18 22.82 -1.61
CA GLN A 1 -2.17 23.89 -1.52
C GLN A 1 -2.88 25.22 -1.63
N GLU A 2 -2.66 26.12 -0.68
CA GLU A 2 -3.17 27.48 -0.75
C GLU A 2 -2.28 28.27 -1.73
N LEU A 3 -2.89 28.89 -2.74
CA LEU A 3 -2.16 29.66 -3.75
C LEU A 3 -1.63 30.95 -3.10
N PRO A 4 -0.33 31.29 -3.25
CA PRO A 4 0.20 32.56 -2.76
C PRO A 4 -0.61 33.74 -3.29
N THR A 5 -0.82 34.76 -2.44
CA THR A 5 -1.59 35.95 -2.82
C THR A 5 -0.98 36.61 -4.07
N GLY A 6 -1.79 36.81 -5.11
CA GLY A 6 -1.35 37.40 -6.38
C GLY A 6 -0.75 36.42 -7.39
N ALA A 7 -0.68 35.12 -7.08
CA ALA A 7 -0.22 34.10 -8.03
C ALA A 7 -1.36 33.51 -8.86
N ARG A 8 -1.08 33.20 -10.14
CA ARG A 8 -1.95 32.38 -11.00
C ARG A 8 -1.17 31.13 -11.39
N VAL A 9 -1.67 29.96 -10.98
CA VAL A 9 -1.12 28.67 -11.40
C VAL A 9 -1.96 28.17 -12.58
N VAL A 10 -1.27 27.80 -13.66
CA VAL A 10 -1.88 27.26 -14.88
C VAL A 10 -1.15 25.97 -15.21
N ARG A 11 -1.91 24.89 -15.48
CA ARG A 11 -1.35 23.68 -16.06
C ARG A 11 -1.20 23.93 -17.56
N ALA A 12 0.02 23.81 -18.08
CA ALA A 12 0.33 23.87 -19.49
C ALA A 12 0.94 22.52 -19.89
N ASN A 13 0.46 21.94 -20.99
CA ASN A 13 0.80 20.57 -21.39
C ASN A 13 1.12 20.50 -22.90
N TRP A 14 1.69 19.38 -23.37
CA TRP A 14 1.94 19.12 -24.80
C TRP A 14 0.65 19.20 -25.62
N SER A 15 -0.48 18.80 -25.03
CA SER A 15 -1.81 18.83 -25.66
C SER A 15 -2.36 20.24 -25.86
N ASP A 16 -1.82 21.24 -25.15
CA ASP A 16 -2.17 22.65 -25.32
C ASP A 16 -1.27 23.36 -26.36
N ASN A 17 -0.26 22.68 -26.91
CA ASN A 17 0.70 23.26 -27.84
C ASN A 17 0.26 23.05 -29.31
N PRO A 18 -0.24 24.09 -30.01
CA PRO A 18 -0.69 23.96 -31.39
C PRO A 18 0.47 23.79 -32.40
N TRP A 19 1.72 23.89 -31.94
CA TRP A 19 2.93 23.73 -32.75
C TRP A 19 3.79 22.54 -32.30
N LEU A 20 3.21 21.52 -31.67
CA LEU A 20 3.95 20.32 -31.27
C LEU A 20 4.54 19.63 -32.52
N PRO A 21 5.88 19.54 -32.66
CA PRO A 21 6.49 18.92 -33.82
C PRO A 21 6.25 17.40 -33.87
N PRO A 22 6.21 16.79 -35.07
CA PRO A 22 6.06 15.34 -35.21
C PRO A 22 7.13 14.53 -34.46
N GLU A 23 8.34 15.07 -34.31
CA GLU A 23 9.44 14.43 -33.59
C GLU A 23 9.14 14.31 -32.10
N LEU A 24 8.57 15.35 -31.47
CA LEU A 24 8.17 15.30 -30.06
C LEU A 24 6.96 14.40 -29.83
N GLU A 25 6.02 14.33 -30.77
CA GLU A 25 4.92 13.37 -30.71
C GLU A 25 5.45 11.92 -30.78
N GLN A 26 6.45 11.67 -31.63
CA GLN A 26 7.12 10.37 -31.69
C GLN A 26 7.84 10.04 -30.38
N GLU A 27 8.61 10.98 -29.81
CA GLU A 27 9.26 10.80 -28.50
C GLU A 27 8.23 10.55 -27.39
N ARG A 28 7.07 11.20 -27.43
CA ARG A 28 5.97 11.00 -26.49
C ARG A 28 5.44 9.57 -26.56
N LEU A 29 5.19 9.07 -27.77
CA LEU A 29 4.72 7.70 -27.99
C LEU A 29 5.77 6.66 -27.63
N ASP A 30 7.05 6.95 -27.92
CA ASP A 30 8.15 6.09 -27.51
C ASP A 30 8.31 6.07 -25.99
N CYS A 31 8.24 7.21 -25.31
CA CYS A 31 8.21 7.29 -23.85
C CYS A 31 7.05 6.48 -23.27
N LEU A 32 5.83 6.62 -23.81
CA LEU A 32 4.68 5.82 -23.38
C LEU A 32 4.91 4.31 -23.56
N ARG A 33 5.69 3.91 -24.56
CA ARG A 33 5.99 2.51 -24.87
C ARG A 33 7.17 1.96 -24.05
N THR A 34 8.21 2.75 -23.81
CA THR A 34 9.47 2.30 -23.21
C THR A 34 9.58 2.64 -21.73
N ASP A 35 8.99 3.77 -21.30
CA ASP A 35 9.01 4.26 -19.94
C ASP A 35 7.63 4.83 -19.52
N PRO A 36 6.60 3.96 -19.45
CA PRO A 36 5.24 4.37 -19.13
C PRO A 36 5.12 4.98 -17.72
N ASP A 37 6.05 4.65 -16.81
CA ASP A 37 6.06 5.12 -15.43
C ASP A 37 6.44 6.61 -15.35
N GLN A 38 7.37 7.05 -16.21
CA GLN A 38 7.76 8.46 -16.31
C GLN A 38 6.83 9.29 -17.20
N TYR A 39 6.01 8.65 -18.05
CA TYR A 39 5.17 9.33 -19.03
C TYR A 39 4.32 10.45 -18.42
N ARG A 40 3.64 10.21 -17.29
CA ARG A 40 2.78 11.22 -16.67
C ARG A 40 3.58 12.39 -16.08
N HIS A 41 4.79 12.13 -15.59
CA HIS A 41 5.66 13.18 -15.11
C HIS A 41 6.22 14.04 -16.25
N ILE A 42 6.77 13.39 -17.28
CA ILE A 42 7.44 14.04 -18.41
C ILE A 42 6.44 14.74 -19.32
N TRP A 43 5.35 14.06 -19.68
CA TRP A 43 4.39 14.55 -20.68
C TRP A 43 3.15 15.15 -20.04
N GLU A 44 2.53 14.52 -19.03
CA GLU A 44 1.30 15.08 -18.45
C GLU A 44 1.55 16.21 -17.42
N GLY A 45 2.81 16.45 -17.02
CA GLY A 45 3.16 17.47 -16.04
C GLY A 45 2.71 17.12 -14.61
N ASP A 46 2.48 15.84 -14.33
CA ASP A 46 2.29 15.35 -12.96
C ASP A 46 3.63 15.43 -12.21
N TYR A 47 3.62 15.52 -10.87
CA TYR A 47 4.86 15.46 -10.09
C TYR A 47 5.51 14.07 -10.25
N ALA A 48 6.84 14.01 -10.18
CA ALA A 48 7.56 12.75 -10.12
C ALA A 48 7.12 12.01 -8.85
N THR A 49 6.30 10.97 -9.04
CA THR A 49 5.74 10.15 -7.95
C THR A 49 6.42 8.78 -7.86
N VAL A 50 7.21 8.42 -8.88
CA VAL A 50 7.82 7.11 -9.01
C VAL A 50 9.29 7.27 -9.37
N LEU A 51 10.18 6.70 -8.55
CA LEU A 51 11.61 6.65 -8.83
C LEU A 51 11.88 5.56 -9.88
N THR A 52 12.68 5.85 -10.91
CA THR A 52 13.16 4.83 -11.87
C THR A 52 13.85 3.69 -11.10
N GLY A 53 13.34 2.47 -11.22
CA GLY A 53 13.82 1.30 -10.47
C GLY A 53 13.08 0.98 -9.17
N ALA A 54 12.04 1.75 -8.81
CA ALA A 54 11.18 1.42 -7.69
C ALA A 54 10.45 0.08 -7.90
N TYR A 55 10.24 -0.66 -6.82
CA TYR A 55 9.72 -2.03 -6.87
C TYR A 55 8.31 -2.10 -7.45
N TYR A 56 7.47 -1.10 -7.19
CA TYR A 56 6.05 -1.10 -7.59
C TYR A 56 5.71 -0.12 -8.72
N ALA A 57 6.70 0.54 -9.32
CA ALA A 57 6.54 1.52 -10.39
C ALA A 57 5.56 1.07 -11.49
N ALA A 58 5.94 0.02 -12.22
CA ALA A 58 5.13 -0.55 -13.30
C ALA A 58 3.75 -1.01 -12.84
N SER A 59 3.66 -1.54 -11.61
CA SER A 59 2.39 -2.04 -11.07
C SER A 59 1.42 -0.91 -10.71
N LEU A 60 1.93 0.19 -10.18
CA LEU A 60 1.16 1.41 -9.90
C LEU A 60 0.69 2.07 -11.20
N THR A 61 1.55 2.16 -12.21
CA THR A 61 1.19 2.71 -13.53
C THR A 61 0.09 1.90 -14.18
N ALA A 62 0.22 0.56 -14.19
CA ALA A 62 -0.82 -0.33 -14.68
C ALA A 62 -2.13 -0.15 -13.90
N ALA A 63 -2.08 -0.07 -12.56
CA ALA A 63 -3.26 0.14 -11.73
C ALA A 63 -3.93 1.49 -12.00
N ARG A 64 -3.18 2.56 -12.27
CA ARG A 64 -3.74 3.86 -12.68
C ARG A 64 -4.41 3.77 -14.04
N PHE A 65 -3.76 3.14 -15.02
CA PHE A 65 -4.30 2.98 -16.38
C PHE A 65 -5.58 2.15 -16.39
N GLU A 66 -5.63 1.09 -15.58
CA GLU A 66 -6.78 0.19 -15.43
C GLU A 66 -7.90 0.79 -14.55
N GLY A 67 -7.71 1.98 -13.98
CA GLY A 67 -8.70 2.63 -13.10
C GLY A 67 -8.83 1.99 -11.72
N ARG A 68 -7.87 1.15 -11.31
CA ARG A 68 -7.82 0.52 -9.98
C ARG A 68 -7.37 1.47 -8.88
N ILE A 69 -6.72 2.58 -9.23
CA ILE A 69 -6.50 3.71 -8.33
C ILE A 69 -7.55 4.77 -8.67
N GLY A 70 -8.49 4.99 -7.75
CA GLY A 70 -9.64 5.88 -8.00
C GLY A 70 -10.59 5.89 -6.81
N LYS A 71 -11.90 5.86 -7.06
CA LYS A 71 -12.90 5.79 -5.99
C LYS A 71 -13.19 4.34 -5.62
N VAL A 72 -12.79 3.93 -4.42
CA VAL A 72 -13.05 2.57 -3.90
C VAL A 72 -13.92 2.66 -2.66
N ALA A 73 -15.09 2.05 -2.72
CA ALA A 73 -16.06 2.07 -1.62
C ALA A 73 -15.85 0.90 -0.65
N ARG A 74 -15.94 1.20 0.66
CA ARG A 74 -16.03 0.22 1.73
C ARG A 74 -17.33 -0.59 1.61
N ASP A 75 -17.24 -1.90 1.76
CA ASP A 75 -18.39 -2.77 1.98
C ASP A 75 -18.75 -2.78 3.48
N PRO A 76 -19.97 -2.40 3.87
CA PRO A 76 -20.35 -2.33 5.29
C PRO A 76 -20.50 -3.70 5.97
N LEU A 77 -20.64 -4.79 5.20
CA LEU A 77 -20.87 -6.13 5.73
C LEU A 77 -19.58 -6.94 5.92
N LEU A 78 -18.47 -6.48 5.34
CA LEU A 78 -17.18 -7.18 5.40
C LEU A 78 -16.28 -6.60 6.49
N PRO A 79 -15.48 -7.44 7.16
CA PRO A 79 -14.54 -6.97 8.17
C PRO A 79 -13.48 -6.06 7.54
N VAL A 80 -13.07 -5.06 8.31
CA VAL A 80 -11.96 -4.17 7.96
C VAL A 80 -10.70 -4.71 8.63
N LYS A 81 -9.59 -4.68 7.89
CA LYS A 81 -8.28 -5.11 8.38
C LYS A 81 -7.34 -3.91 8.41
N ALA A 82 -6.54 -3.80 9.45
CA ALA A 82 -5.53 -2.76 9.61
C ALA A 82 -4.15 -3.42 9.63
N PHE A 83 -3.30 -3.13 8.64
CA PHE A 83 -1.95 -3.70 8.52
C PHE A 83 -0.93 -2.67 8.96
N TRP A 84 -0.17 -2.99 9.99
CA TRP A 84 0.74 -2.05 10.64
C TRP A 84 2.19 -2.29 10.21
N ASP A 85 2.97 -1.22 10.15
CA ASP A 85 4.40 -1.23 10.41
C ASP A 85 4.64 -0.34 11.63
N ILE A 86 5.32 -0.85 12.67
CA ILE A 86 5.44 -0.15 13.96
C ILE A 86 6.84 0.46 14.05
N GLY A 87 6.90 1.79 14.04
CA GLY A 87 8.11 2.56 14.29
C GLY A 87 8.10 3.21 15.68
N LEU A 88 8.86 2.67 16.63
CA LEU A 88 9.01 3.29 17.95
C LEU A 88 9.81 4.60 17.90
N ARG A 89 10.84 4.64 17.07
CA ARG A 89 11.70 5.82 16.84
C ARG A 89 11.52 6.40 15.44
N ASP A 90 10.83 5.66 14.58
CA ASP A 90 10.60 5.94 13.17
C ASP A 90 9.10 6.19 12.91
N ALA A 91 8.63 6.04 11.67
CA ALA A 91 7.22 6.16 11.35
C ALA A 91 6.45 4.88 11.68
N THR A 92 5.23 5.04 12.20
CA THR A 92 4.23 3.97 12.21
C THR A 92 3.31 4.16 11.02
N ALA A 93 3.22 3.16 10.14
CA ALA A 93 2.35 3.15 8.98
C ALA A 93 1.20 2.15 9.16
N ILE A 94 0.00 2.47 8.67
CA ILE A 94 -1.18 1.61 8.75
C ILE A 94 -1.95 1.66 7.43
N TRP A 95 -2.18 0.49 6.83
CA TRP A 95 -3.08 0.32 5.69
C TRP A 95 -4.42 -0.24 6.12
N ILE A 96 -5.51 0.37 5.66
CA ILE A 96 -6.88 -0.10 5.90
C ILE A 96 -7.38 -0.86 4.67
N VAL A 97 -7.78 -2.12 4.85
CA VAL A 97 -8.04 -3.05 3.74
C VAL A 97 -9.32 -3.87 3.96
N GLN A 98 -10.02 -4.19 2.87
CA GLN A 98 -11.03 -5.24 2.81
C GLN A 98 -10.71 -6.24 1.71
N TYR A 99 -10.84 -7.53 2.01
CA TYR A 99 -10.79 -8.59 1.02
C TYR A 99 -12.20 -8.85 0.51
N VAL A 100 -12.48 -8.50 -0.75
CA VAL A 100 -13.82 -8.53 -1.36
C VAL A 100 -13.79 -9.44 -2.59
N GLY A 101 -14.12 -10.73 -2.39
CA GLY A 101 -13.95 -11.72 -3.45
C GLY A 101 -12.49 -11.74 -3.92
N ARG A 102 -12.24 -11.45 -5.20
CA ARG A 102 -10.88 -11.39 -5.77
C ARG A 102 -10.21 -10.02 -5.64
N GLU A 103 -10.90 -9.02 -5.10
CA GLU A 103 -10.36 -7.68 -4.93
C GLU A 103 -9.77 -7.50 -3.53
N ILE A 104 -8.62 -6.84 -3.47
CA ILE A 104 -8.03 -6.31 -2.25
C ILE A 104 -8.28 -4.80 -2.27
N ARG A 105 -9.33 -4.34 -1.57
CA ARG A 105 -9.71 -2.93 -1.53
C ARG A 105 -8.94 -2.23 -0.42
N VAL A 106 -8.05 -1.34 -0.80
CA VAL A 106 -7.28 -0.47 0.09
C VAL A 106 -8.05 0.84 0.24
N LEU A 107 -8.54 1.08 1.45
CA LEU A 107 -9.53 2.11 1.76
C LEU A 107 -8.93 3.38 2.34
N ASP A 108 -7.84 3.28 3.10
CA ASP A 108 -7.22 4.42 3.77
C ASP A 108 -5.76 4.09 4.08
N TYR A 109 -4.95 5.14 4.23
CA TYR A 109 -3.55 5.08 4.62
C TYR A 109 -3.28 6.08 5.74
N TYR A 110 -2.57 5.62 6.76
CA TYR A 110 -2.11 6.45 7.85
C TYR A 110 -0.62 6.28 8.05
N GLU A 111 0.07 7.39 8.30
CA GLU A 111 1.46 7.37 8.71
C GLU A 111 1.71 8.52 9.70
N ALA A 112 2.42 8.23 10.79
CA ALA A 112 2.89 9.27 11.69
C ALA A 112 4.17 8.87 12.41
N VAL A 113 5.01 9.87 12.68
CA VAL A 113 6.31 9.71 13.33
C VAL A 113 6.21 10.12 14.81
N ARG A 114 6.86 9.35 15.70
CA ARG A 114 7.03 9.67 17.14
C ARG A 114 5.72 9.96 17.88
N GLN A 115 4.65 9.27 17.51
CA GLN A 115 3.39 9.34 18.24
C GLN A 115 3.26 8.15 19.20
N PRO A 116 2.60 8.33 20.36
CA PRO A 116 2.29 7.21 21.23
C PRO A 116 1.24 6.29 20.57
N LEU A 117 1.23 5.00 20.96
CA LEU A 117 0.26 4.01 20.45
C LEU A 117 -1.19 4.49 20.53
N ALA A 118 -1.55 5.19 21.61
CA ALA A 118 -2.90 5.73 21.80
C ALA A 118 -3.35 6.66 20.65
N ALA A 119 -2.44 7.45 20.07
CA ALA A 119 -2.77 8.33 18.95
C ALA A 119 -3.17 7.53 17.69
N HIS A 120 -2.47 6.43 17.42
CA HIS A 120 -2.76 5.54 16.30
C HIS A 120 -4.12 4.83 16.47
N LEU A 121 -4.41 4.34 17.69
CA LEU A 121 -5.67 3.70 18.00
C LEU A 121 -6.85 4.68 17.97
N GLU A 122 -6.63 5.91 18.42
CA GLU A 122 -7.65 6.98 18.34
C GLU A 122 -7.91 7.37 16.88
N TRP A 123 -6.88 7.43 16.05
CA TRP A 123 -7.05 7.64 14.61
C TRP A 123 -7.97 6.57 14.00
N LEU A 124 -7.72 5.29 14.28
CA LEU A 124 -8.59 4.19 13.83
C LEU A 124 -10.04 4.39 14.26
N ARG A 125 -10.29 4.74 15.53
CA ARG A 125 -11.65 4.96 16.04
C ARG A 125 -12.32 6.16 15.36
N SER A 126 -11.62 7.29 15.28
CA SER A 126 -12.13 8.53 14.69
C SER A 126 -12.49 8.38 13.20
N LYS A 127 -11.84 7.45 12.50
CA LYS A 127 -12.09 7.13 11.09
C LYS A 127 -13.12 6.01 10.88
N GLY A 128 -13.70 5.47 11.95
CA GLY A 128 -14.70 4.40 11.87
C GLY A 128 -14.11 3.00 11.62
N TYR A 129 -12.85 2.80 12.00
CA TYR A 129 -12.09 1.54 11.97
C TYR A 129 -11.83 0.97 13.37
N GLY A 130 -12.59 1.41 14.38
CA GLY A 130 -12.44 0.96 15.76
C GLY A 130 -12.70 -0.53 16.01
N ASN A 131 -13.23 -1.25 15.01
CA ASN A 131 -13.44 -2.70 15.02
C ASN A 131 -12.58 -3.43 13.97
N ALA A 132 -11.51 -2.80 13.49
CA ALA A 132 -10.63 -3.44 12.52
C ALA A 132 -9.83 -4.58 13.16
N GLU A 133 -9.60 -5.64 12.39
CA GLU A 133 -8.63 -6.69 12.72
C GLU A 133 -7.21 -6.15 12.46
N CYS A 134 -6.41 -6.00 13.50
CA CYS A 134 -5.05 -5.48 13.41
C CYS A 134 -4.05 -6.60 13.13
N PHE A 135 -3.28 -6.46 12.04
CA PHE A 135 -2.19 -7.33 11.66
C PHE A 135 -0.86 -6.63 11.91
N LEU A 136 -0.07 -7.20 12.81
CA LEU A 136 1.24 -6.66 13.20
C LEU A 136 2.37 -7.48 12.60
N PRO A 137 3.52 -6.87 12.26
CA PRO A 137 4.71 -7.64 11.94
C PRO A 137 5.21 -8.38 13.18
N HIS A 138 6.06 -9.37 12.99
CA HIS A 138 6.72 -10.09 14.07
C HIS A 138 7.42 -9.12 15.07
N ASP A 139 7.95 -8.00 14.61
CA ASP A 139 8.61 -7.02 15.48
C ASP A 139 7.65 -6.27 16.42
N GLY A 140 6.34 -6.30 16.16
CA GLY A 140 5.30 -5.87 17.10
C GLY A 140 5.14 -6.79 18.32
N SER A 141 5.88 -7.91 18.39
CA SER A 141 5.93 -8.78 19.56
C SER A 141 7.12 -8.50 20.49
N GLN A 142 7.99 -7.55 20.16
CA GLN A 142 9.07 -7.15 21.06
C GLN A 142 8.51 -6.36 22.25
N GLU A 143 9.01 -6.68 23.45
CA GLU A 143 8.60 -6.02 24.69
C GLU A 143 8.99 -4.54 24.64
N ASP A 144 8.05 -3.65 24.96
CA ASP A 144 8.38 -2.25 25.21
C ASP A 144 9.34 -2.19 26.41
N ALA A 145 10.52 -1.62 26.21
CA ALA A 145 11.56 -1.49 27.24
C ALA A 145 11.09 -0.73 28.49
N ILE A 146 9.99 0.04 28.39
CA ILE A 146 9.44 0.83 29.48
C ILE A 146 8.34 0.08 30.24
N THR A 147 7.46 -0.66 29.54
CA THR A 147 6.29 -1.30 30.17
C THR A 147 6.41 -2.82 30.33
N ALA A 148 7.42 -3.46 29.71
CA ALA A 148 7.61 -4.92 29.66
C ALA A 148 6.38 -5.69 29.11
N ILE A 149 5.57 -5.03 28.28
CA ILE A 149 4.37 -5.58 27.64
C ILE A 149 4.54 -5.43 26.13
N ARG A 150 4.08 -6.41 25.37
CA ARG A 150 4.18 -6.42 23.90
C ARG A 150 3.16 -5.47 23.29
N PHE A 151 3.47 -4.90 22.13
CA PHE A 151 2.50 -4.05 21.40
C PHE A 151 1.17 -4.76 21.15
N GLU A 152 1.21 -6.06 20.83
CA GLU A 152 0.02 -6.87 20.64
C GLU A 152 -0.93 -6.86 21.85
N ASP A 153 -0.38 -6.89 23.07
CA ASP A 153 -1.16 -6.93 24.31
C ASP A 153 -1.80 -5.58 24.62
N HIS A 154 -1.10 -4.48 24.32
CA HIS A 154 -1.66 -3.13 24.45
C HIS A 154 -2.80 -2.90 23.47
N ILE A 155 -2.63 -3.31 22.21
CA ILE A 155 -3.67 -3.16 21.18
C ILE A 155 -4.88 -4.05 21.52
N ARG A 156 -4.65 -5.29 21.99
CA ARG A 156 -5.71 -6.19 22.45
C ARG A 156 -6.45 -5.64 23.68
N SER A 157 -5.72 -5.08 24.65
CA SER A 157 -6.31 -4.44 25.83
C SER A 157 -7.15 -3.21 25.49
N ALA A 158 -6.83 -2.55 24.36
CA ALA A 158 -7.62 -1.45 23.81
C ALA A 158 -8.89 -1.90 23.06
N GLY A 159 -9.15 -3.21 22.97
CA GLY A 159 -10.38 -3.78 22.41
C GLY A 159 -10.34 -4.09 20.91
N PHE A 160 -9.15 -4.17 20.31
CA PHE A 160 -8.99 -4.60 18.92
C PHE A 160 -8.66 -6.10 18.84
N ASP A 161 -9.12 -6.75 17.77
CA ASP A 161 -8.64 -8.08 17.41
C ASP A 161 -7.24 -7.95 16.81
N VAL A 162 -6.28 -8.76 17.27
CA VAL A 162 -4.86 -8.63 16.88
C VAL A 162 -4.28 -9.97 16.46
N THR A 163 -3.63 -9.99 15.29
CA THR A 163 -2.85 -11.12 14.78
C THR A 163 -1.43 -10.67 14.47
N THR A 164 -0.44 -11.35 15.04
CA THR A 164 0.97 -11.11 14.75
C THR A 164 1.43 -12.05 13.63
N VAL A 165 1.90 -11.48 12.52
CA VAL A 165 2.40 -12.24 11.37
C VAL A 165 3.80 -12.78 11.70
N PRO A 166 4.05 -14.11 11.61
CA PRO A 166 5.34 -14.70 11.94
C PRO A 166 6.47 -14.18 11.04
N ASN A 167 7.69 -14.10 11.58
CA ASN A 167 8.87 -13.64 10.83
C ASN A 167 9.10 -14.51 9.58
N GLN A 168 9.25 -13.87 8.41
CA GLN A 168 9.45 -14.57 7.13
C GLN A 168 10.93 -14.96 6.84
N GLY A 169 11.80 -14.77 7.84
CA GLY A 169 13.22 -15.12 7.83
C GLY A 169 14.08 -14.16 7.03
N LYS A 170 15.30 -14.61 6.69
CA LYS A 170 16.23 -13.82 5.87
C LYS A 170 15.59 -13.43 4.53
N GLY A 171 15.73 -12.17 4.14
CA GLY A 171 15.14 -11.61 2.92
C GLY A 171 13.63 -11.36 3.01
N ALA A 172 13.05 -11.26 4.21
CA ALA A 172 11.62 -11.02 4.41
C ALA A 172 11.08 -9.83 3.60
N ALA A 173 11.79 -8.69 3.59
CA ALA A 173 11.40 -7.50 2.83
C ALA A 173 11.23 -7.81 1.34
N LEU A 174 12.22 -8.45 0.71
CA LEU A 174 12.13 -8.81 -0.71
C LEU A 174 11.05 -9.88 -0.98
N LYS A 175 10.85 -10.84 -0.07
CA LYS A 175 9.75 -11.81 -0.19
C LYS A 175 8.39 -11.13 -0.15
N ARG A 176 8.22 -10.12 0.71
CA ARG A 176 7.01 -9.28 0.78
C ARG A 176 6.80 -8.49 -0.50
N VAL A 177 7.87 -7.94 -1.08
CA VAL A 177 7.82 -7.26 -2.39
C VAL A 177 7.30 -8.20 -3.47
N GLU A 178 7.85 -9.40 -3.58
CA GLU A 178 7.44 -10.36 -4.60
C GLU A 178 6.01 -10.88 -4.39
N ALA A 179 5.60 -11.11 -3.14
CA ALA A 179 4.21 -11.44 -2.81
C ALA A 179 3.25 -10.31 -3.22
N SER A 180 3.64 -9.06 -2.96
CA SER A 180 2.87 -7.87 -3.32
C SER A 180 2.76 -7.68 -4.82
N ARG A 181 3.87 -7.84 -5.56
CA ARG A 181 3.88 -7.79 -7.03
C ARG A 181 2.93 -8.82 -7.65
N ARG A 182 2.95 -10.05 -7.13
CA ARG A 182 2.05 -11.12 -7.61
C ARG A 182 0.58 -10.78 -7.38
N LEU A 183 0.25 -10.19 -6.23
CA LEU A 183 -1.13 -9.81 -5.90
C LEU A 183 -1.53 -8.44 -6.44
N PHE A 184 -0.59 -7.62 -6.93
CA PHE A 184 -0.84 -6.25 -7.38
C PHE A 184 -2.05 -6.09 -8.31
N PRO A 185 -2.31 -7.00 -9.28
CA PRO A 185 -3.50 -6.92 -10.14
C PRO A 185 -4.83 -7.01 -9.38
N ALA A 186 -4.85 -7.58 -8.17
CA ALA A 186 -6.02 -7.67 -7.31
C ALA A 186 -6.25 -6.40 -6.47
N PHE A 187 -5.26 -5.51 -6.34
CA PHE A 187 -5.38 -4.33 -5.50
C PHE A 187 -6.18 -3.21 -6.16
N TRP A 188 -7.07 -2.60 -5.39
CA TRP A 188 -7.84 -1.41 -5.73
C TRP A 188 -7.65 -0.38 -4.63
N PHE A 189 -7.21 0.83 -4.97
CA PHE A 189 -6.87 1.86 -3.99
C PHE A 189 -7.85 3.03 -4.06
N ASN A 190 -8.36 3.45 -2.90
CA ASN A 190 -9.07 4.71 -2.79
C ASN A 190 -8.07 5.87 -2.86
N GLU A 191 -7.99 6.54 -4.01
CA GLU A 191 -6.96 7.55 -4.29
C GLU A 191 -6.96 8.70 -3.27
N ALA A 192 -8.14 9.19 -2.89
CA ALA A 192 -8.27 10.36 -2.02
C ALA A 192 -7.68 10.16 -0.60
N THR A 193 -7.65 8.92 -0.11
CA THR A 193 -7.18 8.59 1.25
C THR A 193 -5.88 7.80 1.24
N CYS A 194 -5.50 7.19 0.11
CA CYS A 194 -4.28 6.41 0.00
C CYS A 194 -3.11 7.17 -0.67
N SER A 195 -3.28 8.43 -1.11
CA SER A 195 -2.24 9.16 -1.85
C SER A 195 -0.85 9.11 -1.18
N PRO A 196 -0.68 9.40 0.12
CA PRO A 196 0.66 9.37 0.72
C PRO A 196 1.28 7.96 0.73
N GLY A 197 0.46 6.93 0.89
CA GLY A 197 0.92 5.54 0.84
C GLY A 197 1.24 5.10 -0.59
N LEU A 198 0.49 5.58 -1.59
CA LEU A 198 0.80 5.36 -3.01
C LEU A 198 2.14 6.02 -3.39
N ASP A 199 2.42 7.21 -2.84
CA ASP A 199 3.71 7.88 -3.01
C ASP A 199 4.83 7.03 -2.39
N ALA A 200 4.65 6.52 -1.17
CA ALA A 200 5.61 5.59 -0.55
C ALA A 200 5.85 4.34 -1.42
N LEU A 201 4.81 3.71 -1.96
CA LEU A 201 4.95 2.56 -2.86
C LEU A 201 5.69 2.92 -4.16
N GLY A 202 5.48 4.12 -4.69
CA GLY A 202 6.17 4.63 -5.89
C GLY A 202 7.65 4.95 -5.66
N TRP A 203 8.04 5.23 -4.41
CA TRP A 203 9.41 5.54 -4.03
C TRP A 203 10.22 4.35 -3.52
N TYR A 204 9.56 3.28 -3.08
CA TYR A 204 10.24 2.13 -2.50
C TYR A 204 11.09 1.38 -3.53
N HIS A 205 12.41 1.32 -3.29
CA HIS A 205 13.40 0.89 -4.28
C HIS A 205 14.50 0.04 -3.66
N GLU A 206 15.33 -0.55 -4.54
CA GLU A 206 16.53 -1.28 -4.13
C GLU A 206 17.67 -0.32 -3.78
N LYS A 207 18.38 -0.58 -2.67
CA LYS A 207 19.66 0.05 -2.38
C LYS A 207 20.70 -0.41 -3.41
N PHE A 208 21.28 0.53 -4.16
CA PHE A 208 22.26 0.22 -5.20
C PHE A 208 23.67 0.68 -4.84
N ASP A 209 24.66 -0.19 -5.00
CA ASP A 209 26.09 0.15 -4.90
C ASP A 209 26.62 0.45 -6.31
N GLU A 210 26.67 1.74 -6.68
CA GLU A 210 27.12 2.19 -8.01
C GLU A 210 28.55 1.76 -8.34
N ALA A 211 29.45 1.75 -7.36
CA ALA A 211 30.86 1.42 -7.57
C ALA A 211 31.05 -0.06 -7.93
N ARG A 212 30.19 -0.92 -7.39
CA ARG A 212 30.21 -2.37 -7.66
C ARG A 212 29.18 -2.81 -8.69
N ASN A 213 28.25 -1.93 -9.07
CA ASN A 213 27.13 -2.20 -9.96
C ASN A 213 26.29 -3.40 -9.46
N ILE A 214 25.98 -3.43 -8.16
CA ILE A 214 25.20 -4.50 -7.52
C ILE A 214 24.06 -3.93 -6.65
N GLY A 215 22.94 -4.63 -6.62
CA GLY A 215 21.85 -4.40 -5.68
C GLY A 215 22.14 -5.00 -4.30
N LEU A 216 21.79 -4.27 -3.25
CA LEU A 216 21.99 -4.64 -1.84
C LEU A 216 20.67 -5.00 -1.14
N GLY A 217 19.58 -5.16 -1.90
CA GLY A 217 18.24 -5.38 -1.38
C GLY A 217 17.49 -4.08 -1.04
N PRO A 218 16.30 -4.18 -0.45
CA PRO A 218 15.43 -3.02 -0.29
C PRO A 218 16.06 -1.90 0.54
N GLU A 219 15.95 -0.67 0.06
CA GLU A 219 16.42 0.51 0.78
C GLU A 219 15.47 0.83 1.94
N HIS A 220 16.05 1.20 3.08
CA HIS A 220 15.29 1.55 4.27
C HIS A 220 15.30 3.07 4.45
N ASP A 221 14.47 3.73 3.65
CA ASP A 221 14.22 5.17 3.71
C ASP A 221 12.78 5.47 4.16
N TRP A 222 12.34 6.71 4.01
CA TRP A 222 10.98 7.14 4.38
C TRP A 222 9.88 6.30 3.73
N SER A 223 10.10 5.76 2.53
CA SER A 223 9.10 5.00 1.78
C SER A 223 8.94 3.56 2.27
N SER A 224 9.91 3.07 3.05
CA SER A 224 9.97 1.67 3.47
C SER A 224 8.88 1.30 4.48
N HIS A 225 8.46 2.21 5.36
CA HIS A 225 7.43 1.94 6.37
C HIS A 225 6.08 1.61 5.73
N GLY A 226 5.63 2.47 4.82
CA GLY A 226 4.42 2.24 4.03
C GLY A 226 4.52 0.96 3.20
N ALA A 227 5.67 0.71 2.59
CA ALA A 227 5.87 -0.49 1.76
C ALA A 227 5.94 -1.79 2.57
N ASP A 228 6.52 -1.78 3.77
CA ASP A 228 6.62 -2.94 4.64
C ASP A 228 5.26 -3.32 5.24
N ALA A 229 4.48 -2.31 5.66
CA ALA A 229 3.08 -2.46 6.06
C ALA A 229 2.24 -3.02 4.89
N PHE A 230 2.46 -2.51 3.68
CA PHE A 230 1.76 -2.99 2.48
C PHE A 230 2.09 -4.46 2.18
N GLY A 231 3.36 -4.83 2.30
CA GLY A 231 3.83 -6.20 2.12
C GLY A 231 3.17 -7.21 3.06
N LEU A 232 2.81 -6.79 4.28
CA LEU A 232 2.08 -7.63 5.23
C LEU A 232 0.67 -7.97 4.76
N ILE A 233 0.01 -7.07 4.03
CA ILE A 233 -1.30 -7.35 3.41
C ILE A 233 -1.19 -8.60 2.53
N SER A 234 -0.16 -8.64 1.67
CA SER A 234 0.06 -9.74 0.74
C SER A 234 0.47 -11.04 1.43
N VAL A 235 1.22 -10.98 2.52
CA VAL A 235 1.60 -12.17 3.30
C VAL A 235 0.40 -12.77 4.04
N ALA A 236 -0.48 -11.92 4.57
CA ALA A 236 -1.68 -12.35 5.30
C ALA A 236 -2.86 -12.71 4.38
N TYR A 237 -2.76 -12.42 3.08
CA TYR A 237 -3.84 -12.68 2.13
C TYR A 237 -3.99 -14.18 1.87
N GLU A 238 -5.20 -14.69 2.09
CA GLU A 238 -5.61 -16.03 1.67
C GLU A 238 -6.61 -15.91 0.52
N GLU A 239 -6.34 -16.60 -0.59
CA GLU A 239 -7.29 -16.63 -1.72
C GLU A 239 -8.65 -17.19 -1.27
N PRO A 240 -9.78 -16.55 -1.65
CA PRO A 240 -11.10 -17.06 -1.32
C PRO A 240 -11.29 -18.47 -1.87
N ARG A 241 -11.40 -19.44 -0.97
CA ARG A 241 -11.72 -20.82 -1.35
C ARG A 241 -13.19 -20.91 -1.74
N LYS A 242 -13.51 -21.71 -2.76
CA LYS A 242 -14.91 -22.08 -3.02
C LYS A 242 -15.48 -22.69 -1.73
N PRO A 243 -16.68 -22.26 -1.28
CA PRO A 243 -17.32 -22.93 -0.17
C PRO A 243 -17.47 -24.43 -0.52
N PRO A 244 -17.31 -25.34 0.45
CA PRO A 244 -17.52 -26.75 0.19
C PRO A 244 -18.92 -26.94 -0.41
N VAL A 245 -19.00 -27.70 -1.49
CA VAL A 245 -20.28 -28.07 -2.10
C VAL A 245 -21.03 -28.87 -1.04
N TYR A 246 -22.13 -28.31 -0.50
CA TYR A 246 -22.99 -29.04 0.42
C TYR A 246 -23.62 -30.19 -0.37
N GLN A 247 -23.15 -31.43 -0.12
CA GLN A 247 -23.85 -32.60 -0.61
C GLN A 247 -25.14 -32.74 0.20
N PRO A 248 -26.33 -32.77 -0.45
CA PRO A 248 -27.57 -33.07 0.25
C PRO A 248 -27.38 -34.36 1.05
N ARG A 249 -27.67 -34.33 2.36
CA ARG A 249 -27.72 -35.56 3.15
C ARG A 249 -28.78 -36.46 2.51
N ASP A 250 -28.39 -37.67 2.16
CA ASP A 250 -29.30 -38.71 1.68
C ASP A 250 -30.26 -39.06 2.85
N MET A 251 -31.42 -38.41 2.87
CA MET A 251 -32.49 -38.69 3.82
C MET A 251 -33.35 -39.82 3.27
N SER A 252 -32.74 -41.01 3.08
CA SER A 252 -33.52 -42.23 3.02
C SER A 252 -34.07 -42.49 4.41
N TRP A 253 -35.33 -42.13 4.61
CA TRP A 253 -36.08 -42.55 5.80
C TRP A 253 -36.09 -44.07 5.82
N VAL A 254 -35.47 -44.67 6.84
CA VAL A 254 -35.65 -46.08 7.16
C VAL A 254 -37.08 -46.21 7.65
N VAL A 255 -37.95 -46.79 6.82
CA VAL A 255 -39.33 -47.15 7.15
C VAL A 255 -39.34 -48.52 7.82
#